data_AF-A0AAV2U3S0-F1
#
_entry.id   AF-A0AAV2U3S0-F1
#
_cell.length_a   1.000
_cell.length_b   1.000
_cell.length_c   1.000
_cell.angle_alpha   90.00
_cell.angle_beta   90.00
_cell.angle_gamma   90.00
#
_symmetry.space_group_name_H-M   'P 1'
#
loop_
_entity.id
_entity.type
_entity.pdbx_description
1 polymer ?
#
loop_
_entity_poly.entity_id
_entity_poly.type
_entity_poly.pdbx_seq_one_letter_code
_entity_poly.pdbx_strand_id
1 'polypeptide(L)'
;MKNELICYKQMPVWTKDNLPQMFQEKHNTKVGTWGKLTVLKGKIKFYELTENGDVVAEHIFTPESHIPFVEPQAWHRVEALSDDLECTLGFYCKKEDYFSKKYNMTAIHGDVVDAAKIISPCKVLDLGCGQGRNSLYLSLLGYDVTSWDHNENSIAFLNETKEKENLNISTALYDINAANIQENYDFIVSTVVFMFLNRERVPSIIKNMQEHTNVGGYNLIVAAMSTDDVPCPLPFSFTFAENELKEYYKDWEFLEYNENMGELHKTDENGNRIKMKFATMLARKK
;
A
#
# COMPACT_ATOMS: atom_id res chain seq x y z
N MET A 1 -2.89 15.64 10.22
CA MET A 1 -3.42 15.68 8.84
C MET A 1 -2.52 16.36 7.80
N LYS A 2 -2.08 17.63 7.93
CA LYS A 2 -1.36 18.32 6.80
C LYS A 2 -0.04 17.66 6.37
N ASN A 3 0.61 16.88 7.25
CA ASN A 3 1.82 16.09 6.95
C ASN A 3 1.54 14.61 6.58
N GLU A 4 0.27 14.20 6.51
CA GLU A 4 -0.11 12.79 6.23
C GLU A 4 -0.47 12.57 4.75
N LEU A 5 -0.78 13.63 4.00
CA LEU A 5 -1.20 13.55 2.61
C LEU A 5 -0.05 13.83 1.64
N ILE A 6 0.07 13.02 0.60
CA ILE A 6 1.04 13.14 -0.49
C ILE A 6 0.32 13.26 -1.83
N CYS A 7 0.81 14.15 -2.71
CA CYS A 7 0.27 14.33 -4.05
C CYS A 7 0.68 13.15 -4.94
N TYR A 8 -0.28 12.41 -5.48
CA TYR A 8 0.00 11.30 -6.40
C TYR A 8 -0.27 11.64 -7.87
N LYS A 9 -1.03 12.71 -8.13
CA LYS A 9 -1.29 13.20 -9.49
C LYS A 9 -1.51 14.70 -9.49
N GLN A 10 -0.69 15.43 -10.24
CA GLN A 10 -0.82 16.86 -10.44
C GLN A 10 -1.35 17.13 -11.85
N MET A 11 -2.46 17.87 -11.95
CA MET A 11 -2.99 18.31 -13.24
C MET A 11 -2.25 19.56 -13.74
N PRO A 12 -2.16 19.78 -15.07
CA PRO A 12 -1.62 21.01 -15.62
C PRO A 12 -2.51 22.21 -15.24
N VAL A 13 -2.06 23.41 -15.61
CA VAL A 13 -2.86 24.62 -15.46
C VAL A 13 -4.11 24.52 -16.33
N TRP A 14 -5.27 24.77 -15.71
CA TRP A 14 -6.56 24.91 -16.38
C TRP A 14 -6.97 26.37 -16.46
N THR A 15 -7.44 26.75 -17.64
CA THR A 15 -8.06 28.03 -17.93
C THR A 15 -9.56 27.86 -18.09
N LYS A 16 -10.29 28.97 -18.27
CA LYS A 16 -11.72 28.93 -18.60
C LYS A 16 -12.05 27.99 -19.78
N ASP A 17 -11.23 28.02 -20.83
CA ASP A 17 -11.52 27.33 -22.09
C ASP A 17 -11.17 25.83 -22.07
N ASN A 18 -10.26 25.41 -21.18
CA ASN A 18 -9.77 24.03 -21.15
C ASN A 18 -10.02 23.30 -19.81
N LEU A 19 -10.72 23.93 -18.87
CA LEU A 19 -11.21 23.28 -17.64
C LEU A 19 -12.10 22.08 -18.04
N PRO A 20 -11.73 20.84 -17.73
CA PRO A 20 -12.45 19.69 -18.27
C PRO A 20 -13.91 19.65 -17.79
N GLN A 21 -14.83 19.36 -18.71
CA GLN A 21 -16.27 19.38 -18.47
C GLN A 21 -16.70 18.51 -17.27
N MET A 22 -16.03 17.36 -17.06
CA MET A 22 -16.32 16.48 -15.92
C MET A 22 -16.18 17.15 -14.55
N PHE A 23 -15.32 18.17 -14.42
CA PHE A 23 -15.15 18.93 -13.17
C PHE A 23 -16.19 20.06 -13.04
N GLN A 24 -16.83 20.44 -14.15
CA GLN A 24 -17.89 21.45 -14.20
C GLN A 24 -19.29 20.86 -13.93
N GLU A 25 -19.41 19.54 -13.98
CA GLU A 25 -20.60 18.79 -13.64
C GLU A 25 -20.48 18.16 -12.25
N LYS A 26 -21.61 17.69 -11.69
CA LYS A 26 -21.64 17.04 -10.37
C LYS A 26 -20.75 15.80 -10.38
N HIS A 27 -19.73 15.79 -9.55
CA HIS A 27 -18.84 14.65 -9.36
C HIS A 27 -18.31 14.61 -7.92
N ASN A 28 -17.57 13.55 -7.59
CA ASN A 28 -16.78 13.46 -6.37
C ASN A 28 -15.47 12.71 -6.64
N THR A 29 -14.57 12.73 -5.67
CA THR A 29 -13.36 11.92 -5.69
C THR A 29 -13.61 10.56 -5.03
N LYS A 30 -12.87 9.54 -5.46
CA LYS A 30 -12.93 8.20 -4.85
C LYS A 30 -12.52 8.25 -3.36
N VAL A 31 -12.96 7.27 -2.58
CA VAL A 31 -12.47 7.00 -1.22
C VAL A 31 -10.94 7.09 -1.15
N GLY A 32 -10.41 7.79 -0.16
CA GLY A 32 -8.96 8.00 0.03
C GLY A 32 -8.31 8.98 -0.95
N THR A 33 -9.08 9.76 -1.71
CA THR A 33 -8.57 10.81 -2.61
C THR A 33 -9.07 12.19 -2.19
N TRP A 34 -8.16 13.06 -1.79
CA TRP A 34 -8.41 14.49 -1.54
C TRP A 34 -8.05 15.32 -2.76
N GLY A 35 -8.86 16.32 -3.08
CA GLY A 35 -8.58 17.30 -4.14
C GLY A 35 -7.98 18.58 -3.57
N LYS A 36 -6.87 19.08 -4.13
CA LYS A 36 -6.31 20.38 -3.79
C LYS A 36 -6.44 21.33 -4.97
N LEU A 37 -7.45 22.19 -4.92
CA LEU A 37 -7.62 23.26 -5.89
C LEU A 37 -6.72 24.44 -5.51
N THR A 38 -6.00 25.00 -6.47
CA THR A 38 -5.19 26.22 -6.29
C THR A 38 -5.50 27.18 -7.43
N VAL A 39 -5.95 28.39 -7.11
CA VAL A 39 -6.15 29.46 -8.08
C VAL A 39 -4.84 30.22 -8.24
N LEU A 40 -4.37 30.37 -9.48
CA LEU A 40 -3.15 31.09 -9.84
C LEU A 40 -3.48 32.51 -10.33
N LYS A 41 -4.61 32.66 -11.02
CA LYS A 41 -5.10 33.93 -11.56
C LYS A 41 -6.63 33.91 -11.67
N GLY A 42 -7.25 35.08 -11.63
CA GLY A 42 -8.68 35.23 -11.86
C GLY A 42 -9.54 34.71 -10.70
N LYS A 43 -10.74 34.21 -11.02
CA LYS A 43 -11.73 33.73 -10.06
C LYS A 43 -12.37 32.43 -10.52
N ILE A 44 -12.48 31.48 -9.59
CA ILE A 44 -13.22 30.24 -9.79
C ILE A 44 -14.39 30.20 -8.81
N LYS A 45 -15.52 29.66 -9.25
CA LYS A 45 -16.67 29.42 -8.40
C LYS A 45 -16.76 27.92 -8.11
N PHE A 46 -16.91 27.58 -6.83
CA PHE A 46 -16.99 26.21 -6.33
C PHE A 46 -18.37 26.00 -5.71
N TYR A 47 -19.00 24.88 -6.05
CA TYR A 47 -20.31 24.50 -5.55
C TYR A 47 -20.17 23.22 -4.73
N GLU A 48 -20.61 23.27 -3.48
CA GLU A 48 -20.87 22.08 -2.67
C GLU A 48 -22.27 21.57 -2.99
N LEU A 49 -22.39 20.27 -3.23
CA LEU A 49 -23.61 19.65 -3.70
C LEU A 49 -24.07 18.52 -2.77
N THR A 50 -25.38 18.25 -2.77
CA THR A 50 -25.92 16.99 -2.27
C THR A 50 -25.67 15.87 -3.29
N GLU A 51 -25.90 14.61 -2.89
CA GLU A 51 -25.88 13.48 -3.82
C GLU A 51 -26.92 13.62 -4.95
N ASN A 52 -28.04 14.30 -4.69
CA ASN A 52 -29.06 14.57 -5.70
C ASN A 52 -28.67 15.73 -6.64
N GLY A 53 -27.67 16.53 -6.26
CA GLY A 53 -27.16 17.66 -7.05
C GLY A 53 -27.69 19.03 -6.63
N ASP A 54 -28.37 19.11 -5.48
CA ASP A 54 -28.81 20.38 -4.92
C ASP A 54 -27.60 21.17 -4.39
N VAL A 55 -27.57 22.47 -4.62
CA VAL A 55 -26.50 23.33 -4.13
C VAL A 55 -26.67 23.56 -2.63
N VAL A 56 -25.65 23.16 -1.87
CA VAL A 56 -25.58 23.33 -0.41
C VAL A 56 -24.89 24.65 -0.06
N ALA A 57 -23.79 24.96 -0.76
CA ALA A 57 -23.02 26.18 -0.58
C ALA A 57 -22.30 26.56 -1.87
N GLU A 58 -22.01 27.86 -2.00
CA GLU A 58 -21.24 28.42 -3.11
C GLU A 58 -20.08 29.24 -2.57
N HIS A 59 -18.91 29.07 -3.17
CA HIS A 59 -17.71 29.79 -2.80
C HIS A 59 -17.07 30.41 -4.05
N ILE A 60 -16.49 31.59 -3.89
CA ILE A 60 -15.67 32.21 -4.93
C ILE A 60 -14.25 32.28 -4.41
N PHE A 61 -13.33 31.64 -5.12
CA PHE A 61 -11.93 31.62 -4.76
C PHE A 61 -11.07 32.43 -5.74
N THR A 62 -10.08 33.11 -5.18
CA THR A 62 -9.06 33.92 -5.86
C THR A 62 -7.66 33.43 -5.49
N PRO A 63 -6.57 33.95 -6.07
CA PRO A 63 -5.20 33.56 -5.68
C PRO A 63 -4.88 33.79 -4.20
N GLU A 64 -5.55 34.74 -3.55
CA GLU A 64 -5.39 35.05 -2.12
C GLU A 64 -6.19 34.11 -1.20
N SER A 65 -7.07 33.27 -1.78
CA SER A 65 -7.95 32.39 -1.01
C SER A 65 -7.19 31.19 -0.46
N HIS A 66 -7.42 30.87 0.81
CA HIS A 66 -7.05 29.56 1.35
C HIS A 66 -8.16 28.56 1.07
N ILE A 67 -7.97 27.74 0.05
CA ILE A 67 -8.93 26.70 -0.33
C ILE A 67 -8.62 25.43 0.48
N PRO A 68 -9.57 24.91 1.28
CA PRO A 68 -9.42 23.62 1.95
C PRO A 68 -9.24 22.48 0.94
N PHE A 69 -8.75 21.33 1.41
CA PHE A 69 -8.84 20.12 0.61
C PHE A 69 -10.32 19.76 0.40
N VAL A 70 -10.64 19.34 -0.82
CA VAL A 70 -11.91 18.69 -1.12
C VAL A 70 -11.83 17.27 -0.58
N GLU A 71 -12.76 16.93 0.33
CA GLU A 71 -12.80 15.64 1.01
C GLU A 71 -13.20 14.50 0.06
N PRO A 72 -12.73 13.25 0.30
CA PRO A 72 -13.16 12.07 -0.43
C PRO A 72 -14.68 11.94 -0.43
N GLN A 73 -15.25 11.54 -1.56
CA GLN A 73 -16.69 11.32 -1.75
C GLN A 73 -17.58 12.57 -1.59
N ALA A 74 -17.02 13.76 -1.32
CA ALA A 74 -17.79 15.00 -1.27
C ALA A 74 -18.26 15.42 -2.67
N TRP A 75 -19.57 15.57 -2.86
CA TRP A 75 -20.17 15.98 -4.12
C TRP A 75 -19.93 17.47 -4.37
N HIS A 76 -19.37 17.80 -5.53
CA HIS A 76 -19.05 19.18 -5.89
C HIS A 76 -18.98 19.39 -7.40
N ARG A 77 -18.89 20.65 -7.82
CA ARG A 77 -18.50 21.07 -9.17
C ARG A 77 -17.81 22.44 -9.13
N VAL A 78 -17.07 22.78 -10.17
CA VAL A 78 -16.38 24.07 -10.31
C VAL A 78 -16.66 24.73 -11.65
N GLU A 79 -16.68 26.05 -11.71
CA GLU A 79 -16.78 26.78 -12.97
C GLU A 79 -15.90 28.03 -12.94
N ALA A 80 -15.41 28.43 -14.11
CA ALA A 80 -14.67 29.67 -14.25
C ALA A 80 -15.60 30.88 -14.09
N LEU A 81 -15.28 31.77 -13.15
CA LEU A 81 -16.04 32.99 -12.94
C LEU A 81 -15.44 34.19 -13.68
N SER A 82 -14.13 34.19 -13.92
CA SER A 82 -13.45 35.18 -14.76
C SER A 82 -12.82 34.55 -16.01
N ASP A 83 -12.72 35.34 -17.08
CA ASP A 83 -12.15 34.89 -18.36
C ASP A 83 -10.63 34.63 -18.27
N ASP A 84 -9.96 35.30 -17.32
CA ASP A 84 -8.53 35.15 -17.06
C ASP A 84 -8.21 34.10 -15.99
N LEU A 85 -9.16 33.20 -15.67
CA LEU A 85 -8.92 32.12 -14.72
C LEU A 85 -7.71 31.29 -15.14
N GLU A 86 -6.80 31.07 -14.19
CA GLU A 86 -5.79 30.02 -14.22
C GLU A 86 -5.83 29.29 -12.88
N CYS A 87 -5.96 27.96 -12.89
CA CYS A 87 -5.98 27.15 -11.67
C CYS A 87 -5.31 25.79 -11.89
N THR A 88 -5.02 25.09 -10.80
CA THR A 88 -4.51 23.71 -10.84
C THR A 88 -5.27 22.84 -9.85
N LEU A 89 -5.35 21.55 -10.15
CA LEU A 89 -5.88 20.53 -9.24
C LEU A 89 -4.81 19.47 -8.99
N GLY A 90 -4.45 19.27 -7.73
CA GLY A 90 -3.65 18.12 -7.29
C GLY A 90 -4.53 17.08 -6.61
N PHE A 91 -4.29 15.81 -6.88
CA PHE A 91 -4.92 14.70 -6.17
C PHE A 91 -3.96 14.14 -5.13
N TYR A 92 -4.43 14.07 -3.89
CA TYR A 92 -3.67 13.67 -2.72
C TYR A 92 -4.29 12.42 -2.09
N CYS A 93 -3.45 11.63 -1.43
CA CYS A 93 -3.85 10.44 -0.69
C CYS A 93 -2.92 10.25 0.51
N LYS A 94 -3.27 9.33 1.41
CA LYS A 94 -2.33 8.91 2.46
C LYS A 94 -1.19 8.08 1.87
N LYS A 95 -0.05 8.00 2.56
CA LYS A 95 1.13 7.28 2.05
C LYS A 95 0.86 5.80 1.80
N GLU A 96 0.01 5.16 2.61
CA GLU A 96 -0.38 3.75 2.45
C GLU A 96 -1.13 3.47 1.13
N ASP A 97 -1.81 4.47 0.57
CA ASP A 97 -2.56 4.35 -0.68
C ASP A 97 -1.76 4.79 -1.91
N TYR A 98 -0.60 5.43 -1.72
CA TYR A 98 0.10 6.17 -2.77
C TYR A 98 0.41 5.31 -4.01
N PHE A 99 1.05 4.16 -3.81
CA PHE A 99 1.46 3.29 -4.91
C PHE A 99 0.27 2.62 -5.61
N SER A 100 -0.80 2.30 -4.87
CA SER A 100 -2.05 1.83 -5.47
C SER A 100 -2.75 2.91 -6.29
N LYS A 101 -2.77 4.15 -5.80
CA LYS A 101 -3.41 5.28 -6.50
C LYS A 101 -2.63 5.72 -7.74
N LYS A 102 -1.29 5.72 -7.69
CA LYS A 102 -0.42 6.22 -8.75
C LYS A 102 -0.07 5.16 -9.80
N TYR A 103 0.22 3.95 -9.36
CA TYR A 103 0.73 2.86 -10.20
C TYR A 103 -0.25 1.69 -10.36
N ASN A 104 -1.47 1.81 -9.82
CA ASN A 104 -2.49 0.76 -9.86
C ASN A 104 -2.01 -0.59 -9.26
N MET A 105 -1.10 -0.50 -8.29
CA MET A 105 -0.60 -1.66 -7.56
C MET A 105 -1.67 -2.20 -6.61
N THR A 106 -1.57 -3.50 -6.31
CA THR A 106 -2.35 -4.11 -5.23
C THR A 106 -2.12 -3.36 -3.93
N ALA A 107 -3.20 -3.11 -3.18
CA ALA A 107 -3.12 -2.46 -1.87
C ALA A 107 -2.11 -3.15 -0.96
N ILE A 108 -1.41 -2.35 -0.16
CA ILE A 108 -0.53 -2.83 0.89
C ILE A 108 -1.33 -3.59 1.96
N HIS A 109 -0.70 -4.57 2.59
CA HIS A 109 -1.33 -5.28 3.71
C HIS A 109 -1.46 -4.34 4.93
N GLY A 110 -2.60 -4.37 5.61
CA GLY A 110 -2.85 -3.55 6.81
C GLY A 110 -1.78 -3.76 7.88
N ASP A 111 -1.43 -5.02 8.15
CA ASP A 111 -0.39 -5.38 9.12
C ASP A 111 0.98 -4.76 8.84
N VAL A 112 1.32 -4.46 7.58
CA VAL A 112 2.58 -3.76 7.24
C VAL A 112 2.49 -2.27 7.62
N VAL A 113 1.33 -1.65 7.42
CA VAL A 113 1.04 -0.27 7.86
C VAL A 113 1.07 -0.20 9.38
N ASP A 114 0.48 -1.17 10.07
CA ASP A 114 0.45 -1.22 11.53
C ASP A 114 1.84 -1.51 12.13
N ALA A 115 2.60 -2.43 11.55
CA ALA A 115 3.99 -2.66 11.93
C ALA A 115 4.84 -1.39 11.76
N ALA A 116 4.64 -0.61 10.69
CA ALA A 116 5.38 0.63 10.46
C ALA A 116 5.04 1.77 11.45
N LYS A 117 3.96 1.64 12.25
CA LYS A 117 3.65 2.56 13.36
C LYS A 117 4.40 2.17 14.64
N ILE A 118 4.78 0.91 14.78
CA ILE A 118 5.47 0.35 15.95
C ILE A 118 6.98 0.40 15.75
N ILE A 119 7.42 0.05 14.54
CA ILE A 119 8.83 -0.03 14.16
C ILE A 119 9.21 1.30 13.53
N SER A 120 10.26 1.95 14.04
CA SER A 120 10.83 3.14 13.39
C SER A 120 11.62 2.74 12.14
N PRO A 121 11.84 3.65 11.17
CA PRO A 121 12.67 3.38 10.00
C PRO A 121 14.00 2.70 10.38
N CYS A 122 14.25 1.55 9.75
CA CYS A 122 15.37 0.66 10.03
C CYS A 122 15.74 -0.12 8.77
N LYS A 123 16.67 -1.08 8.88
CA LYS A 123 17.09 -1.92 7.77
C LYS A 123 16.13 -3.09 7.56
N VAL A 124 15.54 -3.18 6.36
CA VAL A 124 14.45 -4.10 6.03
C VAL A 124 14.84 -5.07 4.93
N LEU A 125 14.41 -6.33 5.07
CA LEU A 125 14.32 -7.29 3.97
C LEU A 125 12.85 -7.60 3.66
N ASP A 126 12.40 -7.28 2.45
CA ASP A 126 11.13 -7.73 1.87
C ASP A 126 11.39 -9.03 1.09
N LEU A 127 11.16 -10.17 1.75
CA LEU A 127 11.49 -11.50 1.26
C LEU A 127 10.31 -12.08 0.48
N GLY A 128 10.40 -12.03 -0.86
CA GLY A 128 9.29 -12.29 -1.77
C GLY A 128 8.47 -11.03 -2.01
N CYS A 129 9.12 -9.99 -2.56
CA CYS A 129 8.52 -8.67 -2.66
C CYS A 129 7.43 -8.56 -3.74
N GLY A 130 7.38 -9.50 -4.69
CA GLY A 130 6.59 -9.36 -5.92
C GLY A 130 6.91 -8.03 -6.60
N GLN A 131 5.88 -7.28 -6.99
CA GLN A 131 6.03 -5.94 -7.57
C GLN A 131 6.49 -4.86 -6.56
N GLY A 132 6.70 -5.22 -5.29
CA GLY A 132 7.34 -4.37 -4.29
C GLY A 132 6.40 -3.42 -3.54
N ARG A 133 5.11 -3.76 -3.37
CA ARG A 133 4.15 -2.89 -2.66
C ARG A 133 4.59 -2.55 -1.23
N ASN A 134 5.17 -3.52 -0.50
CA ASN A 134 5.67 -3.30 0.86
C ASN A 134 6.98 -2.51 0.80
N SER A 135 7.91 -2.94 -0.04
CA SER A 135 9.21 -2.29 -0.27
C SER A 135 9.10 -0.80 -0.59
N LEU A 136 8.25 -0.45 -1.55
CA LEU A 136 8.03 0.93 -1.99
C LEU A 136 7.43 1.80 -0.87
N TYR A 137 6.44 1.27 -0.15
CA TYR A 137 5.84 1.96 0.99
C TYR A 137 6.85 2.21 2.11
N LEU A 138 7.59 1.18 2.52
CA LEU A 138 8.58 1.29 3.59
C LEU A 138 9.73 2.23 3.17
N SER A 139 10.21 2.16 1.93
CA SER A 139 11.22 3.09 1.42
C SER A 139 10.71 4.54 1.38
N LEU A 140 9.44 4.76 0.99
CA LEU A 140 8.79 6.09 1.05
C LEU A 140 8.66 6.63 2.50
N LEU A 141 8.64 5.76 3.50
CA LEU A 141 8.69 6.12 4.92
C LEU A 141 10.10 6.33 5.46
N GLY A 142 11.14 6.09 4.66
CA GLY A 142 12.54 6.31 5.01
C GLY A 142 13.28 5.07 5.53
N TYR A 143 12.71 3.87 5.37
CA TYR A 143 13.42 2.63 5.69
C TYR A 143 14.53 2.35 4.66
N ASP A 144 15.57 1.63 5.08
CA ASP A 144 16.62 1.12 4.21
C ASP A 144 16.22 -0.28 3.72
N VAL A 145 15.73 -0.38 2.48
CA VAL A 145 15.00 -1.56 2.00
C VAL A 145 15.83 -2.39 1.04
N THR A 146 15.91 -3.69 1.31
CA THR A 146 16.31 -4.75 0.38
C THR A 146 15.08 -5.56 -0.03
N SER A 147 14.95 -5.88 -1.33
CA SER A 147 13.76 -6.51 -1.92
C SER A 147 14.16 -7.65 -2.85
N TRP A 148 13.70 -8.85 -2.54
CA TRP A 148 14.08 -10.06 -3.28
C TRP A 148 12.85 -10.78 -3.81
N ASP A 149 12.90 -11.22 -5.07
CA ASP A 149 11.86 -12.02 -5.69
C ASP A 149 12.45 -12.89 -6.81
N HIS A 150 11.79 -13.98 -7.16
CA HIS A 150 12.25 -14.84 -8.25
C HIS A 150 11.78 -14.36 -9.64
N ASN A 151 10.80 -13.45 -9.67
CA ASN A 151 10.13 -13.02 -10.89
C ASN A 151 10.80 -11.79 -11.52
N GLU A 152 11.44 -11.98 -12.68
CA GLU A 152 12.12 -10.92 -13.43
C GLU A 152 11.24 -9.70 -13.73
N ASN A 153 10.00 -9.91 -14.17
CA ASN A 153 9.08 -8.81 -14.49
C ASN A 153 8.71 -7.99 -13.26
N SER A 154 8.58 -8.65 -12.11
CA SER A 154 8.23 -7.98 -10.85
C SER A 154 9.39 -7.13 -10.33
N ILE A 155 10.62 -7.65 -10.41
CA ILE A 155 11.84 -6.89 -10.07
C ILE A 155 12.08 -5.75 -11.07
N ALA A 156 11.85 -5.97 -12.37
CA ALA A 156 11.95 -4.92 -13.38
C ALA A 156 10.96 -3.77 -13.10
N PHE A 157 9.70 -4.09 -12.79
CA PHE A 157 8.70 -3.11 -12.41
C PHE A 157 9.10 -2.32 -11.15
N LEU A 158 9.62 -3.00 -10.13
CA LEU A 158 10.10 -2.37 -8.89
C LEU A 158 11.28 -1.41 -9.18
N ASN A 159 12.22 -1.82 -10.03
CA ASN A 159 13.36 -0.98 -10.43
C ASN A 159 12.92 0.27 -11.20
N GLU A 160 12.01 0.14 -12.16
CA GLU A 160 11.47 1.31 -12.86
C GLU A 160 10.72 2.26 -11.91
N THR A 161 9.95 1.70 -10.97
CA THR A 161 9.14 2.49 -10.04
C THR A 161 10.00 3.20 -9.00
N LYS A 162 11.03 2.55 -8.45
CA LYS A 162 11.93 3.18 -7.46
C LYS A 162 12.72 4.33 -8.10
N GLU A 163 13.11 4.23 -9.37
CA GLU A 163 13.77 5.31 -10.11
C GLU A 163 12.85 6.52 -10.28
N LYS A 164 11.59 6.30 -10.73
CA LYS A 164 10.60 7.38 -10.91
C LYS A 164 10.28 8.12 -9.60
N GLU A 165 10.35 7.41 -8.47
CA GLU A 165 10.04 7.94 -7.15
C GLU A 165 11.28 8.42 -6.37
N ASN A 166 12.49 8.28 -6.94
CA ASN A 166 13.77 8.59 -6.29
C ASN A 166 13.96 7.82 -4.97
N LEU A 167 13.58 6.54 -4.95
CA LEU A 167 13.69 5.66 -3.79
C LEU A 167 14.95 4.79 -3.91
N ASN A 168 15.70 4.69 -2.82
CA ASN A 168 16.85 3.80 -2.73
C ASN A 168 16.40 2.44 -2.20
N ILE A 169 16.32 1.45 -3.08
CA ILE A 169 15.94 0.07 -2.75
C ILE A 169 16.96 -0.88 -3.40
N SER A 170 17.59 -1.74 -2.61
CA SER A 170 18.44 -2.81 -3.11
C SER A 170 17.58 -3.96 -3.61
N THR A 171 17.73 -4.37 -4.86
CA THR A 171 16.87 -5.41 -5.48
C THR A 171 17.70 -6.55 -6.03
N ALA A 172 17.23 -7.80 -5.90
CA ALA A 172 17.87 -8.94 -6.54
C ALA A 172 16.86 -10.01 -6.97
N LEU A 173 17.22 -10.74 -8.03
CA LEU A 173 16.57 -12.01 -8.35
C LEU A 173 17.06 -13.07 -7.38
N TYR A 174 16.12 -13.75 -6.72
CA TYR A 174 16.44 -14.66 -5.64
C TYR A 174 15.41 -15.77 -5.50
N ASP A 175 15.88 -17.00 -5.33
CA ASP A 175 15.04 -18.13 -4.93
C ASP A 175 15.01 -18.22 -3.40
N ILE A 176 13.84 -17.93 -2.82
CA ILE A 176 13.62 -17.99 -1.37
C ILE A 176 13.89 -19.40 -0.82
N ASN A 177 13.66 -20.45 -1.62
CA ASN A 177 13.90 -21.84 -1.21
C ASN A 177 15.37 -22.15 -0.93
N ALA A 178 16.30 -21.31 -1.39
CA ALA A 178 17.72 -21.41 -1.09
C ALA A 178 18.02 -21.18 0.40
N ALA A 179 17.18 -20.42 1.13
CA ALA A 179 17.36 -20.11 2.55
C ALA A 179 18.78 -19.61 2.87
N ASN A 180 19.22 -18.62 2.11
CA ASN A 180 20.59 -18.11 2.08
C ASN A 180 20.62 -16.59 2.21
N ILE A 181 20.03 -16.06 3.28
CA ILE A 181 20.14 -14.62 3.59
C ILE A 181 21.59 -14.37 4.03
N GLN A 182 22.20 -13.25 3.61
CA GLN A 182 23.62 -12.99 3.87
C GLN A 182 23.85 -11.99 4.99
N GLU A 183 23.08 -10.91 4.98
CA GLU A 183 23.20 -9.82 5.95
C GLU A 183 22.19 -9.96 7.07
N ASN A 184 22.39 -9.21 8.15
CA ASN A 184 21.38 -9.10 9.19
C ASN A 184 20.47 -7.89 8.94
N TYR A 185 19.22 -8.03 9.38
CA TYR A 185 18.16 -7.04 9.23
C TYR A 185 17.48 -6.76 10.57
N ASP A 186 16.95 -5.56 10.71
CA ASP A 186 16.16 -5.16 11.87
C ASP A 186 14.68 -5.51 11.68
N PHE A 187 14.25 -5.69 10.43
CA PHE A 187 12.90 -6.11 10.09
C PHE A 187 12.90 -7.00 8.83
N ILE A 188 12.34 -8.20 8.91
CA ILE A 188 12.07 -9.04 7.72
C ILE A 188 10.56 -9.16 7.55
N VAL A 189 10.07 -8.79 6.37
CA VAL A 189 8.65 -8.88 6.01
C VAL A 189 8.48 -9.88 4.87
N SER A 190 7.49 -10.77 4.99
CA SER A 190 7.15 -11.75 3.97
C SER A 190 5.64 -12.02 3.99
N THR A 191 4.91 -11.31 3.12
CA THR A 191 3.44 -11.34 3.09
C THR A 191 2.93 -11.96 1.78
N VAL A 192 2.09 -12.99 1.89
CA VAL A 192 1.37 -13.63 0.77
C VAL A 192 2.32 -14.27 -0.27
N VAL A 193 3.43 -14.83 0.20
CA VAL A 193 4.39 -15.57 -0.65
C VAL A 193 4.65 -17.00 -0.20
N PHE A 194 4.46 -17.29 1.10
CA PHE A 194 4.69 -18.63 1.65
C PHE A 194 3.89 -19.71 0.92
N MET A 195 2.72 -19.37 0.36
CA MET A 195 1.90 -20.30 -0.42
C MET A 195 2.51 -20.82 -1.73
N PHE A 196 3.63 -20.24 -2.16
CA PHE A 196 4.37 -20.65 -3.36
C PHE A 196 5.72 -21.30 -3.04
N LEU A 197 6.07 -21.46 -1.75
CA LEU A 197 7.33 -22.05 -1.34
C LEU A 197 7.28 -23.58 -1.35
N ASN A 198 8.45 -24.20 -1.41
CA ASN A 198 8.58 -25.65 -1.29
C ASN A 198 8.38 -26.05 0.18
N ARG A 199 7.36 -26.87 0.47
CA ARG A 199 7.00 -27.29 1.84
C ARG A 199 8.20 -27.81 2.64
N GLU A 200 9.05 -28.62 2.03
CA GLU A 200 10.24 -29.20 2.68
C GLU A 200 11.32 -28.16 3.02
N ARG A 201 11.30 -26.99 2.37
CA ARG A 201 12.28 -25.92 2.57
C ARG A 201 11.84 -24.92 3.62
N VAL A 202 10.54 -24.82 3.93
CA VAL A 202 9.99 -23.86 4.91
C VAL A 202 10.71 -23.88 6.27
N PRO A 203 11.05 -25.04 6.87
CA PRO A 203 11.81 -25.05 8.12
C PRO A 203 13.18 -24.36 7.99
N SER A 204 13.89 -24.57 6.88
CA SER A 204 15.18 -23.90 6.62
C SER A 204 15.01 -22.41 6.36
N ILE A 205 13.96 -22.02 5.62
CA ILE A 205 13.68 -20.63 5.28
C ILE A 205 13.39 -19.83 6.55
N ILE A 206 12.48 -20.31 7.40
CA ILE A 206 12.11 -19.64 8.66
C ILE A 206 13.31 -19.58 9.59
N LYS A 207 14.07 -20.67 9.75
CA LYS A 207 15.28 -20.67 10.57
C LYS A 207 16.29 -19.63 10.09
N ASN A 208 16.55 -19.58 8.79
CA ASN A 208 17.45 -18.60 8.19
C ASN A 208 16.94 -17.16 8.38
N MET A 209 15.63 -16.90 8.23
CA MET A 209 15.05 -15.60 8.57
C MET A 209 15.33 -15.24 10.04
N GLN A 210 15.06 -16.16 10.97
CA GLN A 210 15.28 -15.93 12.39
C GLN A 210 16.75 -15.68 12.74
N GLU A 211 17.68 -16.42 12.15
CA GLU A 211 19.13 -16.26 12.37
C GLU A 211 19.62 -14.89 11.88
N HIS A 212 19.09 -14.41 10.76
CA HIS A 212 19.44 -13.14 10.13
C HIS A 212 18.60 -11.92 10.59
N THR A 213 17.71 -12.10 11.56
CA THR A 213 17.11 -10.96 12.27
C THR A 213 17.97 -10.59 13.48
N ASN A 214 18.28 -9.31 13.66
CA ASN A 214 18.98 -8.80 14.84
C ASN A 214 18.16 -9.05 16.12
N VAL A 215 18.83 -9.21 17.27
CA VAL A 215 18.17 -9.17 18.58
C VAL A 215 17.46 -7.82 18.74
N GLY A 216 16.21 -7.83 19.17
CA GLY A 216 15.34 -6.66 19.20
C GLY A 216 14.69 -6.31 17.86
N GLY A 217 15.06 -6.98 16.77
CA GLY A 217 14.45 -6.85 15.44
C GLY A 217 13.18 -7.69 15.28
N TYR A 218 12.51 -7.55 14.14
CA TYR A 218 11.14 -8.03 13.92
C TYR A 218 11.02 -8.93 12.70
N ASN A 219 10.07 -9.87 12.74
CA ASN A 219 9.60 -10.61 11.59
C ASN A 219 8.08 -10.44 11.45
N LEU A 220 7.61 -10.05 10.27
CA LEU A 220 6.19 -9.99 9.90
C LEU A 220 5.89 -11.02 8.81
N ILE A 221 5.02 -11.98 9.11
CA ILE A 221 4.56 -13.00 8.16
C ILE A 221 3.04 -12.96 8.08
N VAL A 222 2.53 -12.96 6.85
CA VAL A 222 1.11 -13.19 6.55
C VAL A 222 1.05 -14.30 5.50
N ALA A 223 0.44 -15.43 5.83
CA ALA A 223 0.49 -16.61 4.98
C ALA A 223 -0.80 -17.42 5.02
N ALA A 224 -1.15 -18.04 3.89
CA ALA A 224 -2.33 -18.88 3.80
C ALA A 224 -2.20 -20.14 4.66
N MET A 225 -3.34 -20.55 5.21
CA MET A 225 -3.46 -21.76 6.03
C MET A 225 -4.36 -22.81 5.36
N SER A 226 -4.24 -24.04 5.83
CA SER A 226 -5.21 -25.10 5.59
C SER A 226 -5.40 -25.88 6.88
N THR A 227 -6.64 -25.95 7.33
CA THR A 227 -7.04 -26.55 8.62
C THR A 227 -8.16 -27.55 8.39
N ASP A 228 -8.43 -28.42 9.36
CA ASP A 228 -9.49 -29.42 9.24
C ASP A 228 -10.89 -28.76 9.12
N ASP A 229 -11.11 -27.65 9.83
CA ASP A 229 -12.37 -26.89 9.81
C ASP A 229 -12.46 -25.94 8.60
N VAL A 230 -11.33 -25.39 8.16
CA VAL A 230 -11.23 -24.53 6.98
C VAL A 230 -10.11 -25.03 6.06
N PRO A 231 -10.39 -26.01 5.18
CA PRO A 231 -9.43 -26.46 4.19
C PRO A 231 -9.17 -25.37 3.15
N CYS A 232 -7.92 -25.24 2.69
CA CYS A 232 -7.59 -24.25 1.67
C CYS A 232 -8.32 -24.56 0.35
N PRO A 233 -9.06 -23.60 -0.24
CA PRO A 233 -9.80 -23.82 -1.47
C PRO A 233 -8.90 -23.85 -2.73
N LEU A 234 -7.59 -23.61 -2.58
CA LEU A 234 -6.64 -23.54 -3.69
C LEU A 234 -5.46 -24.49 -3.48
N PRO A 235 -4.92 -25.10 -4.55
CA PRO A 235 -3.83 -26.07 -4.49
C PRO A 235 -2.47 -25.37 -4.39
N PHE A 236 -2.24 -24.63 -3.30
CA PHE A 236 -0.96 -24.02 -2.99
C PHE A 236 0.10 -25.08 -2.65
N SER A 237 1.37 -24.80 -2.98
CA SER A 237 2.48 -25.73 -2.69
C SER A 237 2.77 -25.84 -1.19
N PHE A 238 2.43 -24.79 -0.45
CA PHE A 238 2.52 -24.76 1.00
C PHE A 238 1.35 -24.00 1.61
N THR A 239 0.94 -24.43 2.79
CA THR A 239 -0.02 -23.77 3.68
C THR A 239 0.37 -24.15 5.09
N PHE A 240 0.26 -23.20 6.01
CA PHE A 240 0.46 -23.48 7.43
C PHE A 240 -0.72 -24.28 7.99
N ALA A 241 -0.41 -25.22 8.89
CA ALA A 241 -1.38 -25.83 9.78
C ALA A 241 -1.69 -24.94 10.98
N GLU A 242 -2.71 -25.31 11.76
CA GLU A 242 -3.08 -24.63 13.00
C GLU A 242 -1.88 -24.55 13.97
N ASN A 243 -1.59 -23.37 14.50
CA ASN A 243 -0.48 -23.03 15.39
C ASN A 243 0.94 -23.29 14.83
N GLU A 244 1.10 -23.74 13.58
CA GLU A 244 2.40 -24.11 13.03
C GLU A 244 3.37 -22.92 12.99
N LEU A 245 2.90 -21.75 12.52
CA LEU A 245 3.72 -20.54 12.49
C LEU A 245 4.11 -20.07 13.90
N LYS A 246 3.19 -20.18 14.87
CA LYS A 246 3.46 -19.84 16.27
C LYS A 246 4.57 -20.71 16.85
N GLU A 247 4.55 -22.01 16.58
CA GLU A 247 5.55 -22.94 17.11
C GLU A 247 6.95 -22.67 16.56
N TYR A 248 7.08 -22.25 15.29
CA TYR A 248 8.37 -21.82 14.77
C TYR A 248 8.96 -20.63 15.55
N TYR A 249 8.11 -19.72 16.02
CA TYR A 249 8.52 -18.47 16.69
C TYR A 249 8.30 -18.49 18.22
N LYS A 250 8.11 -19.66 18.83
CA LYS A 250 7.75 -19.79 20.26
C LYS A 250 8.70 -19.09 21.23
N ASP A 251 9.97 -18.96 20.87
CA ASP A 251 11.00 -18.33 21.71
C ASP A 251 11.04 -16.80 21.56
N TRP A 252 10.32 -16.24 20.58
CA TRP A 252 10.24 -14.80 20.32
C TRP A 252 9.13 -14.14 21.16
N GLU A 253 9.10 -12.81 21.16
CA GLU A 253 8.00 -12.02 21.71
C GLU A 253 6.95 -11.79 20.62
N PHE A 254 5.71 -12.20 20.83
CA PHE A 254 4.62 -11.93 19.89
C PHE A 254 3.99 -10.57 20.21
N LEU A 255 4.10 -9.62 19.29
CA LEU A 255 3.35 -8.37 19.34
C LEU A 255 1.95 -8.56 18.76
N GLU A 256 1.84 -9.42 17.75
CA GLU A 256 0.58 -9.85 17.16
C GLU A 256 0.67 -11.32 16.70
N TYR A 257 -0.38 -12.09 16.95
CA TYR A 257 -0.60 -13.40 16.34
C TYR A 257 -2.09 -13.68 16.21
N ASN A 258 -2.55 -14.04 15.01
CA ASN A 258 -3.91 -14.52 14.78
C ASN A 258 -3.99 -15.48 13.58
N GLU A 259 -5.05 -16.28 13.53
CA GLU A 259 -5.36 -17.25 12.48
C GLU A 259 -6.76 -16.99 11.90
N ASN A 260 -7.02 -15.73 11.57
CA ASN A 260 -8.35 -15.27 11.20
C ASN A 260 -8.70 -15.61 9.75
N MET A 261 -10.00 -15.60 9.45
CA MET A 261 -10.49 -15.61 8.07
C MET A 261 -10.08 -14.32 7.35
N GLY A 262 -9.56 -14.45 6.14
CA GLY A 262 -9.23 -13.36 5.23
C GLY A 262 -9.71 -13.64 3.81
N GLU A 263 -9.41 -12.70 2.92
CA GLU A 263 -9.83 -12.73 1.52
C GLU A 263 -8.64 -12.48 0.59
N LEU A 264 -8.50 -13.32 -0.44
CA LEU A 264 -7.57 -13.03 -1.53
C LEU A 264 -8.12 -11.92 -2.43
N HIS A 265 -7.22 -11.22 -3.11
CA HIS A 265 -7.61 -10.33 -4.22
C HIS A 265 -8.21 -11.11 -5.41
N LYS A 266 -7.89 -12.40 -5.55
CA LYS A 266 -8.46 -13.29 -6.56
C LYS A 266 -9.94 -13.56 -6.25
N THR A 267 -10.76 -13.50 -7.28
CA THR A 267 -12.20 -13.81 -7.21
C THR A 267 -12.51 -15.21 -7.74
N ASP A 268 -13.62 -15.77 -7.26
CA ASP A 268 -14.26 -16.96 -7.81
C ASP A 268 -15.03 -16.64 -9.11
N GLU A 269 -15.70 -17.65 -9.67
CA GLU A 269 -16.50 -17.54 -10.89
C GLU A 269 -17.70 -16.57 -10.74
N ASN A 270 -18.14 -16.33 -9.50
CA ASN A 270 -19.24 -15.41 -9.18
C ASN A 270 -18.75 -13.98 -8.88
N GLY A 271 -17.44 -13.72 -9.01
CA GLY A 271 -16.84 -12.42 -8.70
C GLY A 271 -16.64 -12.15 -7.21
N ASN A 272 -16.88 -13.13 -6.34
CA ASN A 272 -16.62 -13.00 -4.90
C ASN A 272 -15.16 -13.28 -4.59
N ARG A 273 -14.58 -12.55 -3.63
CA ARG A 273 -13.21 -12.83 -3.17
C ARG A 273 -13.12 -14.20 -2.50
N ILE A 274 -12.04 -14.92 -2.80
CA ILE A 274 -11.82 -16.25 -2.24
C ILE A 274 -11.43 -16.12 -0.77
N LYS A 275 -12.20 -16.79 0.10
CA LYS A 275 -12.02 -16.78 1.56
C LYS A 275 -11.19 -17.98 2.03
N MET A 276 -10.27 -17.75 2.97
CA MET A 276 -9.50 -18.80 3.66
C MET A 276 -8.93 -18.25 4.97
N LYS A 277 -8.39 -19.13 5.84
CA LYS A 277 -7.61 -18.69 7.00
C LYS A 277 -6.23 -18.20 6.59
N PHE A 278 -5.74 -17.18 7.30
CA PHE A 278 -4.38 -16.68 7.20
C PHE A 278 -3.75 -16.68 8.59
N ALA A 279 -2.50 -17.14 8.68
CA ALA A 279 -1.67 -16.91 9.84
C ALA A 279 -1.00 -15.54 9.67
N THR A 280 -1.31 -14.62 10.57
CA THR A 280 -0.68 -13.30 10.66
C THR A 280 0.14 -13.23 11.94
N MET A 281 1.40 -12.84 11.82
CA MET A 281 2.32 -12.74 12.94
C MET A 281 3.23 -11.53 12.81
N LEU A 282 3.29 -10.71 13.85
CA LEU A 282 4.39 -9.79 14.10
C LEU A 282 5.13 -10.24 15.38
N ALA A 283 6.36 -10.71 15.23
CA ALA A 283 7.18 -11.20 16.34
C ALA A 283 8.51 -10.44 16.42
N ARG A 284 8.98 -10.21 17.65
CA ARG A 284 10.25 -9.55 17.97
C ARG A 284 11.24 -10.54 18.59
N LYS A 285 12.49 -10.51 18.12
CA LYS A 285 13.56 -11.35 18.65
C LYS A 285 14.01 -10.83 20.02
N LYS A 286 14.07 -11.72 21.01
CA LYS A 286 14.54 -11.41 22.37
C LYS A 286 16.06 -11.27 22.44
#